data_AF-A0A1N7BL53-F1
#
_entry.id   AF-A0A1N7BL53-F1
#
_cell.length_a   1.000
_cell.length_b   1.000
_cell.length_c   1.000
_cell.angle_alpha   90.00
_cell.angle_beta   90.00
_cell.angle_gamma   90.00
#
_symmetry.space_group_name_H-M   'P 1'
#
loop_
_entity.id
_entity.type
_entity.pdbx_description
1 polymer ?
#
loop_
_entity_poly.entity_id
_entity_poly.type
_entity_poly.pdbx_seq_one_letter_code
_entity_poly.pdbx_strand_id
1 'polypeptide(L)' 'QIGYNRAASIMERMEHEGIVGPANHAGKREILVETPGQGED' A
#
# COMPACT_ATOMS: atom_id res chain seq x y z
N GLN A 1 6.41 5.68 -15.43
CA GLN A 1 5.13 4.96 -15.29
C GLN A 1 5.44 3.48 -15.12
N ILE A 2 4.80 2.80 -14.18
CA ILE A 2 4.97 1.34 -13.99
C ILE A 2 3.76 0.62 -14.61
N GLY A 3 3.98 -0.57 -15.17
CA GLY A 3 2.90 -1.40 -15.74
C GLY A 3 2.09 -2.13 -14.67
N TYR A 4 0.89 -2.61 -15.04
CA TYR A 4 -0.07 -3.25 -14.11
C TYR A 4 0.52 -4.45 -13.36
N ASN A 5 1.18 -5.37 -14.07
CA ASN A 5 1.77 -6.56 -13.44
C ASN A 5 2.84 -6.19 -12.40
N ARG A 6 3.64 -5.16 -12.68
CA ARG A 6 4.65 -4.66 -11.75
C ARG A 6 3.99 -4.02 -10.52
N ALA A 7 2.92 -3.26 -10.71
CA ALA A 7 2.15 -2.67 -9.61
C ALA A 7 1.52 -3.74 -8.71
N ALA A 8 1.00 -4.83 -9.30
CA ALA A 8 0.44 -5.95 -8.55
C ALA A 8 1.48 -6.62 -7.64
N SER A 9 2.68 -6.91 -8.15
CA SER A 9 3.76 -7.49 -7.34
C SER A 9 4.23 -6.54 -6.24
N ILE A 10 4.20 -5.23 -6.47
CA ILE A 10 4.52 -4.24 -5.44
C ILE A 10 3.43 -4.25 -4.34
N MET A 11 2.16 -4.30 -4.72
CA MET A 11 1.04 -4.39 -3.75
C MET A 11 1.11 -5.66 -2.91
N GLU A 12 1.40 -6.81 -3.50
CA GLU A 12 1.60 -8.07 -2.79
C GLU A 12 2.73 -7.97 -1.76
N ARG A 13 3.88 -7.40 -2.17
CA ARG A 13 5.01 -7.20 -1.26
C ARG A 13 4.68 -6.24 -0.12
N MET A 14 4.01 -5.12 -0.42
CA MET A 14 3.60 -4.15 0.61
C MET A 14 2.60 -4.75 1.60
N GLU A 15 1.71 -5.65 1.15
CA GLU A 15 0.78 -6.36 2.03
C GLU A 15 1.53 -7.34 2.94
N HIS A 16 2.51 -8.08 2.39
CA HIS A 16 3.37 -8.99 3.15
C HIS A 16 4.26 -8.26 4.18
N GLU A 17 4.79 -7.09 3.81
CA GLU A 17 5.60 -6.24 4.69
C GLU A 17 4.75 -5.48 5.73
N GLY A 18 3.41 -5.61 5.69
CA GLY A 18 2.50 -4.92 6.63
C GLY A 18 2.41 -3.42 6.38
N ILE A 19 2.74 -2.95 5.18
CA ILE A 19 2.66 -1.54 4.77
C ILE A 19 1.23 -1.19 4.34
N VAL A 20 0.55 -2.12 3.67
CA VAL A 20 -0.87 -1.98 3.30
C VAL A 20 -1.70 -3.12 3.89
N GLY A 21 -2.93 -2.82 4.27
CA GLY A 21 -3.91 -3.79 4.73
C GLY A 21 -4.56 -4.58 3.59
N PRO A 22 -5.35 -5.62 3.93
CA PRO A 22 -6.06 -6.42 2.94
C PRO A 22 -7.06 -5.57 2.15
N ALA A 23 -7.41 -6.03 0.95
CA ALA A 23 -8.47 -5.40 0.17
C ALA A 23 -9.83 -5.53 0.86
N ASN A 24 -10.61 -4.46 0.88
CA ASN A 24 -12.02 -4.51 1.24
C ASN A 24 -12.89 -4.99 0.06
N HIS A 25 -14.21 -5.07 0.27
CA HIS A 25 -15.17 -5.53 -0.74
C HIS A 25 -15.11 -4.74 -2.07
N ALA A 26 -14.66 -3.48 -2.03
CA ALA A 26 -14.51 -2.63 -3.21
C ALA A 26 -13.09 -2.66 -3.83
N GLY A 27 -12.18 -3.48 -3.29
CA GLY A 27 -10.79 -3.57 -3.73
C GLY A 27 -9.86 -2.48 -3.20
N LYS A 28 -10.32 -1.63 -2.27
CA LYS A 28 -9.48 -0.59 -1.64
C LYS A 28 -8.66 -1.19 -0.50
N ARG A 29 -7.48 -0.63 -0.26
CA ARG A 29 -6.56 -1.03 0.83
C ARG A 29 -6.22 0.18 1.68
N GLU A 30 -6.05 -0.05 2.98
CA GLU A 30 -5.61 0.97 3.94
C GLU A 30 -4.08 0.97 4.05
N ILE A 31 -3.48 2.13 4.27
CA ILE A 31 -2.03 2.26 4.52
C ILE A 31 -1.85 2.14 6.04
N LEU A 32 -0.96 1.23 6.47
CA LEU A 32 -0.74 0.90 7.87
C LEU A 32 0.46 1.64 8.48
N VAL A 33 1.33 2.19 7.64
CA VAL A 33 2.49 2.97 8.06
C VAL A 33 2.17 4.45 8.10
N GLU A 34 2.81 5.18 9.02
CA GLU A 34 2.75 6.63 9.05
C GLU A 34 3.49 7.22 7.84
N THR A 35 2.87 8.22 7.20
CA THR A 35 3.53 8.93 6.10
C THR A 35 4.67 9.78 6.68
N PRO A 36 5.93 9.63 6.21
CA PRO A 36 7.00 10.51 6.63
C PRO A 36 6.65 11.95 6.19
N GLY A 37 6.38 12.82 7.17
CA GLY A 37 6.03 14.23 6.94
C GLY A 37 4.70 14.71 7.51
N GLN A 38 3.91 13.87 8.19
CA GLN A 38 2.69 14.32 8.89
C GLN A 38 2.94 14.78 10.35
N GLY A 39 4.21 14.92 10.76
CA GLY A 39 4.60 15.30 12.13
C GLY A 39 5.50 16.54 12.22
N GLU A 40 5.64 17.31 11.16
CA GLU A 40 6.41 18.56 11.15
C GLU A 40 5.45 19.74 10.89
N ASP A 41 4.92 20.31 11.97
CA ASP A 41 4.33 21.65 12.01
C ASP A 41 5.42 22.66 12.42
#